data_AF-A0A7S1D9R6-F1
#
_entry.id   AF-A0A7S1D9R6-F1
#
_cell.length_a   1.000
_cell.length_b   1.000
_cell.length_c   1.000
_cell.angle_alpha   90.00
_cell.angle_beta   90.00
_cell.angle_gamma   90.00
#
_symmetry.space_group_name_H-M   'P 1'
#
loop_
_entity.id
_entity.type
_entity.pdbx_description
1 polymer ?
#
loop_
_entity_poly.entity_id
_entity_poly.type
_entity_poly.pdbx_seq_one_letter_code
_entity_poly.pdbx_strand_id
1 'polypeptide(L)'
;MNWFGKKKTKDASTVSAASSRVPTDPQNTIVKLRENIKNQEKREDHILKKIDGLVVEAKGKMAKGDKKGALFIMKRKKLYETEVDKIQNVKMTLETQVINLESAAQNAETYKAMQAGTSTMKKIRTDVGIDQVDDVMDNIKEEMEMAQEINSAMAQSVDPILADDDELLAELNALETSDLEAELLKPTPQVQDDLELPAVPASKLPKLKQQEAEDLKKLEAELAGL
;
A
#
# COMPACT_ATOMS: atom_id res chain seq x y z
N MET A 1 48.61 -62.98 -25.24
CA MET A 1 47.58 -62.29 -26.05
C MET A 1 46.26 -62.28 -25.28
N ASN A 2 45.48 -61.20 -25.43
CA ASN A 2 44.17 -60.89 -24.83
C ASN A 2 44.12 -60.33 -23.40
N TRP A 3 44.60 -59.10 -23.33
CA TRP A 3 44.22 -58.02 -22.42
C TRP A 3 42.82 -57.50 -22.80
N PHE A 4 41.78 -57.82 -22.01
CA PHE A 4 40.41 -57.32 -22.24
C PHE A 4 39.88 -56.58 -21.00
N GLY A 5 39.29 -55.42 -21.29
CA GLY A 5 39.08 -54.32 -20.36
C GLY A 5 38.03 -54.56 -19.28
N LYS A 6 38.32 -54.00 -18.09
CA LYS A 6 37.39 -53.80 -16.99
C LYS A 6 36.24 -52.88 -17.42
N LYS A 7 34.99 -53.37 -17.39
CA LYS A 7 33.78 -52.54 -17.34
C LYS A 7 33.74 -51.82 -15.99
N LYS A 8 33.74 -50.48 -16.02
CA LYS A 8 33.40 -49.63 -14.87
C LYS A 8 31.87 -49.51 -14.83
N THR A 9 31.25 -50.08 -13.82
CA THR A 9 29.85 -49.81 -13.44
C THR A 9 29.77 -48.35 -12.97
N LYS A 10 29.03 -47.50 -13.69
CA LYS A 10 28.52 -46.24 -13.16
C LYS A 10 27.06 -46.48 -12.82
N ASP A 11 26.78 -46.46 -11.53
CA ASP A 11 25.44 -46.48 -10.97
C ASP A 11 24.57 -45.44 -11.66
N ALA A 12 23.50 -45.91 -12.30
CA ALA A 12 22.40 -45.09 -12.73
C ALA A 12 21.60 -44.68 -11.49
N SER A 13 22.07 -43.64 -10.81
CA SER A 13 21.25 -42.90 -9.84
C SER A 13 20.22 -42.09 -10.62
N THR A 14 19.04 -42.68 -10.75
CA THR A 14 17.82 -42.09 -11.26
C THR A 14 17.37 -40.92 -10.38
N VAL A 15 17.95 -39.73 -10.57
CA VAL A 15 17.29 -38.48 -10.15
C VAL A 15 16.31 -38.07 -11.22
N SER A 16 15.10 -38.58 -11.02
CA SER A 16 13.80 -38.06 -11.43
C SER A 16 13.84 -36.85 -12.36
N ALA A 17 13.58 -37.15 -13.64
CA ALA A 17 12.68 -36.44 -14.53
C ALA A 17 12.34 -34.99 -14.13
N ALA A 18 12.84 -34.07 -14.96
CA ALA A 18 12.12 -32.90 -15.44
C ALA A 18 10.68 -32.79 -14.89
N SER A 19 10.52 -32.04 -13.80
CA SER A 19 9.22 -31.46 -13.48
C SER A 19 8.88 -30.55 -14.66
N SER A 20 7.95 -31.01 -15.49
CA SER A 20 7.35 -30.25 -16.57
C SER A 20 6.95 -28.89 -16.00
N ARG A 21 7.72 -27.85 -16.33
CA ARG A 21 7.32 -26.46 -16.11
C ARG A 21 6.14 -26.22 -17.03
N VAL A 22 4.96 -26.64 -16.62
CA VAL A 22 3.71 -26.11 -17.14
C VAL A 22 3.84 -24.61 -16.93
N PRO A 23 3.83 -23.78 -17.99
CA PRO A 23 3.82 -22.34 -17.82
C PRO A 23 2.62 -22.03 -16.93
N THR A 24 2.86 -21.62 -15.68
CA THR A 24 1.79 -21.20 -14.78
C THR A 24 1.11 -20.03 -15.45
N ASP A 25 -0.18 -20.17 -15.72
CA ASP A 25 -0.99 -19.08 -16.24
C ASP A 25 -0.85 -17.86 -15.30
N PRO A 26 -0.41 -16.70 -15.81
CA PRO A 26 -0.24 -15.49 -15.02
C PRO A 26 -1.49 -15.15 -14.21
N GLN A 27 -2.67 -15.33 -14.79
CA GLN A 27 -3.95 -15.01 -14.13
C GLN A 27 -4.19 -15.91 -12.90
N ASN A 28 -4.01 -17.22 -13.05
CA ASN A 28 -4.08 -18.15 -11.94
C ASN A 28 -3.06 -17.84 -10.83
N THR A 29 -1.88 -17.32 -11.18
CA THR A 29 -0.86 -16.93 -10.20
C THR A 29 -1.26 -15.65 -9.46
N ILE A 30 -1.76 -14.65 -10.17
CA ILE A 30 -2.30 -13.40 -9.61
C ILE A 30 -3.43 -13.69 -8.60
N VAL A 31 -4.36 -14.58 -8.96
CA VAL A 31 -5.46 -15.00 -8.05
C VAL A 31 -4.92 -15.58 -6.75
N LYS A 32 -3.92 -16.46 -6.81
CA LYS A 32 -3.30 -17.05 -5.61
C LYS A 32 -2.56 -16.02 -4.75
N LEU A 33 -1.88 -15.06 -5.38
CA LEU A 33 -1.21 -13.97 -4.65
C LEU A 33 -2.22 -13.10 -3.91
N ARG A 34 -3.34 -12.72 -4.58
CA ARG A 34 -4.44 -11.97 -3.96
C ARG A 34 -5.11 -12.74 -2.82
N GLU A 35 -5.29 -14.06 -2.98
CA GLU A 35 -5.77 -14.90 -1.88
C GLU A 35 -4.79 -14.92 -0.69
N ASN A 36 -3.47 -14.95 -0.96
CA ASN A 36 -2.47 -14.88 0.10
C ASN A 36 -2.52 -13.53 0.84
N ILE A 37 -2.63 -12.42 0.12
CA ILE A 37 -2.81 -11.07 0.72
C ILE A 37 -4.01 -11.08 1.67
N LYS A 38 -5.16 -11.58 1.21
CA LYS A 38 -6.36 -11.70 2.05
C LYS A 38 -6.16 -12.57 3.29
N ASN A 39 -5.35 -13.62 3.19
CA ASN A 39 -5.02 -14.46 4.34
C ASN A 39 -4.08 -13.74 5.32
N GLN A 40 -3.16 -12.90 4.83
CA GLN A 40 -2.33 -12.05 5.66
C GLN A 40 -3.16 -10.98 6.39
N GLU A 41 -4.14 -10.34 5.72
CA GLU A 41 -5.07 -9.38 6.35
C GLU A 41 -5.84 -10.01 7.51
N LYS A 42 -6.42 -11.19 7.32
CA LYS A 42 -7.11 -11.91 8.41
C LYS A 42 -6.19 -12.23 9.59
N ARG A 43 -4.92 -12.53 9.30
CA ARG A 43 -3.91 -12.79 10.34
C ARG A 43 -3.55 -11.51 11.07
N GLU A 44 -3.37 -10.40 10.36
CA GLU A 44 -3.15 -9.06 10.90
C GLU A 44 -4.27 -8.70 11.88
N ASP A 45 -5.54 -8.78 11.45
CA ASP A 45 -6.72 -8.52 12.28
C ASP A 45 -6.74 -9.35 13.57
N HIS A 46 -6.40 -10.63 13.47
CA HIS A 46 -6.35 -11.53 14.63
C HIS A 46 -5.26 -11.12 15.62
N ILE A 47 -4.10 -10.67 15.12
CA ILE A 47 -3.00 -10.22 15.97
C ILE A 47 -3.31 -8.86 16.60
N LEU A 48 -3.93 -7.94 15.87
CA LEU A 48 -4.41 -6.66 16.41
C LEU A 48 -5.40 -6.87 17.57
N LYS A 49 -6.39 -7.77 17.40
CA LYS A 49 -7.30 -8.14 18.49
C LYS A 49 -6.58 -8.72 19.72
N LYS A 50 -5.50 -9.49 19.52
CA LYS A 50 -4.67 -9.98 20.63
C LYS A 50 -3.94 -8.84 21.32
N ILE A 51 -3.41 -7.88 20.55
CA ILE A 51 -2.76 -6.69 21.09
C ILE A 51 -3.73 -5.92 22.00
N ASP A 52 -4.96 -5.70 21.57
CA ASP A 52 -6.00 -5.03 22.36
C ASP A 52 -6.27 -5.76 23.68
N GLY A 53 -6.40 -7.09 23.62
CA GLY A 53 -6.57 -7.94 24.80
C GLY A 53 -5.40 -7.81 25.80
N LEU A 54 -4.16 -7.74 25.29
CA LEU A 54 -2.98 -7.55 26.14
C LEU A 54 -2.92 -6.18 26.79
N VAL A 55 -3.43 -5.13 26.12
CA VAL A 55 -3.54 -3.80 26.73
C VAL A 55 -4.48 -3.83 27.92
N VAL A 56 -5.64 -4.49 27.79
CA VAL A 56 -6.60 -4.65 28.90
C VAL A 56 -5.98 -5.47 30.04
N GLU A 57 -5.31 -6.58 29.72
CA GLU A 57 -4.64 -7.44 30.72
C GLU A 57 -3.56 -6.67 31.49
N ALA A 58 -2.73 -5.89 30.79
CA ALA A 58 -1.67 -5.07 31.39
C ALA A 58 -2.24 -4.00 32.32
N LYS A 59 -3.31 -3.30 31.90
CA LYS A 59 -4.04 -2.34 32.76
C LYS A 59 -4.59 -3.01 34.01
N GLY A 60 -5.16 -4.21 33.88
CA GLY A 60 -5.65 -5.01 35.00
C GLY A 60 -4.56 -5.40 36.00
N LYS A 61 -3.35 -5.73 35.53
CA LYS A 61 -2.19 -5.98 36.39
C LYS A 61 -1.70 -4.71 37.11
N MET A 62 -1.64 -3.58 36.40
CA MET A 62 -1.28 -2.28 36.99
C MET A 62 -2.24 -1.85 38.10
N ALA A 63 -3.55 -2.01 37.89
CA ALA A 63 -4.57 -1.68 38.88
C ALA A 63 -4.42 -2.50 40.18
N LYS A 64 -3.84 -3.71 40.10
CA LYS A 64 -3.55 -4.58 41.24
C LYS A 64 -2.17 -4.34 41.87
N GLY A 65 -1.41 -3.34 41.40
CA GLY A 65 -0.05 -3.05 41.86
C GLY A 65 1.02 -4.02 41.33
N ASP A 66 0.66 -4.97 40.47
CA ASP A 66 1.59 -5.95 39.89
C ASP A 66 2.34 -5.36 38.68
N LYS A 67 3.30 -4.48 38.98
CA LYS A 67 4.12 -3.81 37.95
C LYS A 67 4.97 -4.80 37.13
N LYS A 68 5.48 -5.87 37.74
CA LYS A 68 6.30 -6.88 37.06
C LYS A 68 5.46 -7.68 36.06
N GLY A 69 4.26 -8.10 36.44
CA GLY A 69 3.31 -8.77 35.56
C GLY A 69 2.85 -7.88 34.40
N ALA A 70 2.53 -6.61 34.67
CA ALA A 70 2.18 -5.65 33.63
C ALA A 70 3.33 -5.46 32.62
N LEU A 71 4.57 -5.31 33.09
CA LEU A 71 5.74 -5.18 32.22
C LEU A 71 5.94 -6.42 31.33
N PHE A 72 5.73 -7.63 31.87
CA PHE A 72 5.80 -8.86 31.09
C PHE A 72 4.76 -8.89 29.96
N ILE A 73 3.51 -8.51 30.25
CA ILE A 73 2.44 -8.43 29.24
C ILE A 73 2.78 -7.39 28.16
N MET A 74 3.32 -6.23 28.56
CA MET A 74 3.74 -5.19 27.60
C MET A 74 4.87 -5.66 26.68
N LYS A 75 5.80 -6.48 27.18
CA LYS A 75 6.81 -7.13 26.32
C LYS A 75 6.17 -8.07 25.30
N ARG A 76 5.17 -8.85 25.71
CA ARG A 76 4.40 -9.73 24.81
C ARG A 76 3.62 -8.93 23.76
N LYS A 77 3.04 -7.78 24.13
CA LYS A 77 2.41 -6.85 23.19
C LYS A 77 3.41 -6.40 22.11
N LYS A 78 4.60 -5.93 22.50
CA LYS A 78 5.63 -5.50 21.54
C LYS A 78 6.03 -6.59 20.53
N LEU A 79 6.08 -7.85 20.95
CA LEU A 79 6.35 -8.97 20.03
C LEU A 79 5.26 -9.12 18.96
N TYR A 80 4.00 -8.90 19.32
CA TYR A 80 2.89 -8.92 18.36
C TYR A 80 2.88 -7.69 17.45
N GLU A 81 3.25 -6.51 17.95
CA GLU A 81 3.41 -5.31 17.12
C GLU A 81 4.48 -5.53 16.04
N THR A 82 5.64 -6.07 16.41
CA THR A 82 6.68 -6.45 15.44
C THR A 82 6.20 -7.51 14.43
N GLU A 83 5.26 -8.37 14.82
CA GLU A 83 4.68 -9.34 13.89
C GLU A 83 3.70 -8.68 12.91
N VAL A 84 2.94 -7.67 13.34
CA VAL A 84 2.09 -6.84 12.46
C VAL A 84 2.97 -6.15 11.42
N ASP A 85 4.06 -5.50 11.82
CA ASP A 85 4.98 -4.81 10.90
C ASP A 85 5.52 -5.77 9.82
N LYS A 86 5.85 -7.01 10.19
CA LYS A 86 6.29 -8.03 9.22
C LYS A 86 5.19 -8.42 8.26
N ILE A 87 3.95 -8.57 8.74
CA ILE A 87 2.81 -8.91 7.89
C ILE A 87 2.56 -7.79 6.86
N GLN A 88 2.65 -6.52 7.28
CA GLN A 88 2.50 -5.37 6.39
C GLN A 88 3.57 -5.36 5.29
N ASN A 89 4.84 -5.59 5.65
CA ASN A 89 5.92 -5.72 4.67
C ASN A 89 5.69 -6.86 3.67
N VAL A 90 5.18 -8.00 4.14
CA VAL A 90 4.84 -9.14 3.28
C VAL A 90 3.69 -8.80 2.33
N LYS A 91 2.63 -8.13 2.81
CA LYS A 91 1.50 -7.69 1.98
C LYS A 91 1.97 -6.79 0.85
N MET A 92 2.75 -5.74 1.16
CA MET A 92 3.31 -4.83 0.16
C MET A 92 4.16 -5.57 -0.88
N THR A 93 4.98 -6.53 -0.43
CA THR A 93 5.78 -7.35 -1.36
C THR A 93 4.89 -8.16 -2.31
N LEU A 94 3.80 -8.75 -1.80
CA LEU A 94 2.85 -9.51 -2.62
C LEU A 94 2.07 -8.62 -3.59
N GLU A 95 1.68 -7.43 -3.16
CA GLU A 95 1.00 -6.43 -4.01
C GLU A 95 1.90 -6.00 -5.18
N THR A 96 3.16 -5.67 -4.90
CA THR A 96 4.15 -5.38 -5.95
C THR A 96 4.32 -6.54 -6.93
N GLN A 97 4.30 -7.79 -6.44
CA GLN A 97 4.36 -8.97 -7.32
C GLN A 97 3.12 -9.10 -8.21
N VAL A 98 1.93 -8.78 -7.70
CA VAL A 98 0.69 -8.78 -8.49
C VAL A 98 0.80 -7.75 -9.62
N ILE A 99 1.18 -6.52 -9.31
CA ILE A 99 1.34 -5.44 -10.30
C ILE A 99 2.36 -5.82 -11.37
N ASN A 100 3.51 -6.36 -10.95
CA ASN A 100 4.55 -6.79 -11.88
C ASN A 100 4.09 -7.92 -12.81
N LEU A 101 3.30 -8.88 -12.30
CA LEU A 101 2.75 -9.96 -13.13
C LEU A 101 1.69 -9.45 -14.12
N GLU A 102 0.86 -8.49 -13.70
CA GLU A 102 -0.12 -7.86 -14.58
C GLU A 102 0.56 -7.10 -15.72
N SER A 103 1.57 -6.30 -15.40
CA SER A 103 2.40 -5.61 -16.40
C SER A 103 3.12 -6.60 -17.33
N ALA A 104 3.71 -7.67 -16.79
CA ALA A 104 4.35 -8.71 -17.60
C ALA A 104 3.37 -9.43 -18.53
N ALA A 105 2.15 -9.70 -18.06
CA ALA A 105 1.10 -10.30 -18.89
C ALA A 105 0.70 -9.38 -20.04
N GLN A 106 0.49 -8.08 -19.77
CA GLN A 106 0.18 -7.08 -20.79
C GLN A 106 1.32 -6.96 -21.82
N ASN A 107 2.56 -6.89 -21.37
CA ASN A 107 3.73 -6.83 -22.25
C ASN A 107 3.84 -8.07 -23.14
N ALA A 108 3.51 -9.25 -22.61
CA ALA A 108 3.49 -10.48 -23.39
C ALA A 108 2.40 -10.46 -24.47
N GLU A 109 1.25 -9.84 -24.22
CA GLU A 109 0.18 -9.66 -25.21
C GLU A 109 0.60 -8.67 -26.32
N THR A 110 1.17 -7.53 -25.94
CA THR A 110 1.76 -6.57 -26.90
C THR A 110 2.80 -7.24 -27.79
N TYR A 111 3.69 -8.05 -27.21
CA TYR A 111 4.69 -8.80 -27.97
C TYR A 111 4.06 -9.80 -28.95
N LYS A 112 3.01 -10.52 -28.55
CA LYS A 112 2.27 -11.42 -29.46
C LYS A 112 1.63 -10.66 -30.62
N ALA A 113 1.06 -9.49 -30.37
CA ALA A 113 0.50 -8.63 -31.42
C ALA A 113 1.58 -8.16 -32.41
N MET A 114 2.73 -7.72 -31.90
CA MET A 114 3.89 -7.35 -32.73
C MET A 114 4.39 -8.53 -33.58
N GLN A 115 4.43 -9.74 -33.02
CA GLN A 115 4.80 -10.95 -33.75
C GLN A 115 3.80 -11.27 -34.88
N ALA A 116 2.50 -11.14 -34.61
CA ALA A 116 1.45 -11.34 -35.61
C ALA A 116 1.54 -10.30 -36.75
N GLY A 117 1.77 -9.02 -36.42
CA GLY A 117 2.01 -7.96 -37.39
C GLY A 117 3.24 -8.25 -38.25
N THR A 118 4.36 -8.60 -37.63
CA THR A 118 5.59 -8.97 -38.33
C THR A 118 5.39 -10.17 -39.26
N SER A 119 4.66 -11.20 -38.81
CA SER A 119 4.37 -12.36 -39.64
C SER A 119 3.47 -12.00 -40.83
N THR A 120 2.53 -11.08 -40.66
CA THR A 120 1.64 -10.61 -41.73
C THR A 120 2.43 -9.79 -42.75
N MET A 121 3.28 -8.88 -42.30
CA MET A 121 4.18 -8.11 -43.16
C MET A 121 5.10 -9.02 -43.99
N LYS A 122 5.64 -10.09 -43.39
CA LYS A 122 6.44 -11.09 -44.12
C LYS A 122 5.66 -11.81 -45.22
N LYS A 123 4.38 -12.12 -44.99
CA LYS A 123 3.51 -12.73 -46.01
C LYS A 123 3.24 -11.75 -47.16
N ILE A 124 2.84 -10.52 -46.84
CA ILE A 124 2.64 -9.46 -47.85
C ILE A 124 3.90 -9.30 -48.71
N ARG A 125 5.09 -9.27 -48.08
CA ARG A 125 6.38 -9.21 -48.80
C ARG A 125 6.60 -10.38 -49.76
N THR A 126 6.17 -11.57 -49.37
CA THR A 126 6.32 -12.77 -50.20
C THR A 126 5.34 -12.76 -51.37
N ASP A 127 4.11 -12.26 -51.16
CA ASP A 127 3.03 -12.27 -52.14
C ASP A 127 3.16 -11.13 -53.19
N VAL A 128 3.72 -9.98 -52.83
CA VAL A 128 3.83 -8.78 -53.71
C VAL A 128 5.09 -8.79 -54.59
N GLY A 129 6.10 -9.59 -54.26
CA GLY A 129 7.37 -9.66 -54.99
C GLY A 129 8.43 -8.68 -54.46
N ILE A 130 9.67 -9.14 -54.31
CA ILE A 130 10.74 -8.47 -53.55
C ILE A 130 11.02 -7.03 -53.98
N ASP A 131 10.98 -6.74 -55.29
CA ASP A 131 11.38 -5.42 -55.82
C ASP A 131 10.37 -4.30 -55.51
N GLN A 132 9.07 -4.60 -55.42
CA GLN A 132 8.04 -3.63 -55.03
C GLN A 132 7.96 -3.45 -53.50
N VAL A 133 8.60 -4.33 -52.74
CA VAL A 133 8.52 -4.31 -51.28
C VAL A 133 9.50 -3.34 -50.67
N ASP A 134 10.67 -3.13 -51.27
CA ASP A 134 11.63 -2.16 -50.73
C ASP A 134 11.06 -0.73 -50.80
N ASP A 135 10.43 -0.33 -51.91
CA ASP A 135 9.70 0.95 -52.04
C ASP A 135 8.57 1.10 -51.01
N VAL A 136 7.78 0.03 -50.78
CA VAL A 136 6.68 0.07 -49.82
C VAL A 136 7.19 0.09 -48.37
N MET A 137 8.30 -0.59 -48.07
CA MET A 137 8.88 -0.59 -46.73
C MET A 137 9.52 0.75 -46.39
N ASP A 138 10.12 1.45 -47.35
CA ASP A 138 10.61 2.81 -47.16
C ASP A 138 9.45 3.78 -46.87
N ASN A 139 8.35 3.71 -47.62
CA ASN A 139 7.14 4.50 -47.35
C ASN A 139 6.51 4.19 -45.97
N ILE A 140 6.45 2.91 -45.58
CA ILE A 140 5.93 2.52 -44.25
C ILE A 140 6.83 3.03 -43.13
N LYS A 141 8.15 3.03 -43.35
CA LYS A 141 9.11 3.49 -42.36
C LYS A 141 9.01 5.01 -42.16
N GLU A 142 8.85 5.79 -43.23
CA GLU A 142 8.56 7.23 -43.15
C GLU A 142 7.25 7.50 -42.39
N GLU A 143 6.18 6.75 -42.67
CA GLU A 143 4.89 6.91 -41.96
C GLU A 143 4.97 6.49 -40.48
N MET A 144 5.73 5.43 -40.16
CA MET A 144 5.95 5.01 -38.77
C MET A 144 6.78 6.03 -37.98
N GLU A 145 7.79 6.64 -38.61
CA GLU A 145 8.60 7.71 -38.01
C GLU A 145 7.74 8.97 -37.75
N MET A 146 6.87 9.37 -38.70
CA MET A 146 5.88 10.43 -38.47
C MET A 146 4.92 10.11 -37.32
N ALA A 147 4.39 8.87 -37.28
CA ALA A 147 3.49 8.46 -36.20
C ALA A 147 4.19 8.45 -34.82
N GLN A 148 5.48 8.09 -34.76
CA GLN A 148 6.28 8.19 -33.55
C GLN A 148 6.55 9.64 -33.14
N GLU A 149 6.81 10.54 -34.10
CA GLU A 149 7.00 11.96 -33.83
C GLU A 149 5.71 12.60 -33.26
N ILE A 150 4.55 12.21 -33.79
CA ILE A 150 3.23 12.62 -33.26
C ILE A 150 3.01 12.08 -31.84
N ASN A 151 3.25 10.78 -31.61
CA ASN A 151 3.10 10.20 -30.28
C ASN A 151 4.09 10.78 -29.27
N SER A 152 5.32 11.10 -29.67
CA SER A 152 6.31 11.74 -28.80
C SER A 152 5.90 13.18 -28.46
N ALA A 153 5.35 13.93 -29.43
CA ALA A 153 4.80 15.26 -29.20
C ALA A 153 3.56 15.22 -28.27
N MET A 154 2.77 14.15 -28.31
CA MET A 154 1.65 13.94 -27.39
C MET A 154 2.09 13.48 -25.99
N ALA A 155 3.04 12.54 -25.91
CA ALA A 155 3.55 11.99 -24.64
C ALA A 155 4.39 13.01 -23.85
N GLN A 156 4.96 14.02 -24.51
CA GLN A 156 5.64 15.15 -23.86
C GLN A 156 4.74 15.94 -22.88
N SER A 157 3.42 15.71 -22.91
CA SER A 157 2.45 16.38 -22.05
C SER A 157 2.01 15.59 -20.81
N VAL A 158 2.49 14.35 -20.61
CA VAL A 158 2.14 13.55 -19.44
C VAL A 158 3.38 12.81 -18.98
N ASP A 159 4.01 13.28 -17.91
CA ASP A 159 5.12 12.61 -17.24
C ASP A 159 4.58 12.03 -15.92
N PRO A 160 4.20 10.73 -15.85
CA PRO A 160 3.53 10.17 -14.67
C PRO A 160 4.44 9.29 -13.80
N ILE A 161 5.78 9.44 -13.87
CA ILE A 161 6.71 8.48 -13.22
C ILE A 161 7.63 9.14 -12.16
N LEU A 162 7.30 10.34 -11.68
CA LEU A 162 8.07 11.03 -10.63
C LEU A 162 7.24 11.43 -9.40
N ALA A 163 6.17 10.71 -9.06
CA ALA A 163 5.51 10.95 -7.79
C ALA A 163 6.44 10.57 -6.63
N ASP A 164 6.95 11.60 -5.95
CA ASP A 164 7.79 11.48 -4.75
C ASP A 164 6.93 10.96 -3.57
N ASP A 165 7.53 10.25 -2.62
CA ASP A 165 6.82 9.72 -1.45
C ASP A 165 6.13 10.86 -0.66
N ASP A 166 6.71 12.06 -0.67
CA ASP A 166 6.13 13.27 -0.07
C ASP A 166 4.88 13.77 -0.81
N GLU A 167 4.83 13.61 -2.13
CA GLU A 167 3.66 13.96 -2.96
C GLU A 167 2.52 12.96 -2.72
N LEU A 168 2.83 11.67 -2.66
CA LEU A 168 1.87 10.62 -2.33
C LEU A 168 1.32 10.77 -0.91
N LEU A 169 2.17 11.16 0.06
CA LEU A 169 1.74 11.49 1.42
C LEU A 169 0.82 12.72 1.45
N ALA A 170 1.10 13.74 0.64
CA ALA A 170 0.23 14.91 0.53
C ALA A 170 -1.15 14.53 -0.06
N GLU A 171 -1.18 13.70 -1.10
CA GLU A 171 -2.43 13.20 -1.69
C GLU A 171 -3.23 12.35 -0.70
N LEU A 172 -2.57 11.46 0.05
CA LEU A 172 -3.22 10.64 1.07
C LEU A 172 -3.84 11.47 2.18
N ASN A 173 -3.14 12.51 2.66
CA ASN A 173 -3.67 13.45 3.66
C ASN A 173 -4.88 14.22 3.13
N ALA A 174 -4.88 14.60 1.84
CA ALA A 174 -6.00 15.28 1.21
C ALA A 174 -7.25 14.38 1.16
N LEU A 175 -7.09 13.09 0.84
CA LEU A 175 -8.18 12.12 0.85
C LEU A 175 -8.78 11.93 2.25
N GLU A 176 -7.95 11.82 3.31
CA GLU A 176 -8.44 11.70 4.68
C GLU A 176 -9.25 12.93 5.12
N THR A 177 -8.80 14.14 4.76
CA THR A 177 -9.52 15.37 5.08
C THR A 177 -10.86 15.48 4.35
N SER A 178 -10.94 15.01 3.10
CA SER A 178 -12.19 14.95 2.32
C SER A 178 -13.22 14.02 2.96
N ASP A 179 -12.79 12.84 3.43
CA ASP A 179 -13.70 11.87 4.07
C ASP A 179 -14.18 12.37 5.44
N LEU A 180 -13.32 13.03 6.22
CA LEU A 180 -13.68 13.66 7.49
C LEU A 180 -14.65 14.83 7.29
N GLU A 181 -14.42 15.67 6.28
CA GLU A 181 -15.33 16.76 5.92
C GLU A 181 -16.70 16.21 5.48
N ALA A 182 -16.72 15.16 4.67
CA ALA A 182 -17.96 14.47 4.29
C ALA A 182 -18.67 13.85 5.49
N GLU A 183 -17.95 13.36 6.50
CA GLU A 183 -18.52 12.84 7.75
C GLU A 183 -19.04 13.94 8.68
N LEU A 184 -18.37 15.09 8.75
CA LEU A 184 -18.83 16.29 9.49
C LEU A 184 -20.05 16.96 8.83
N LEU A 185 -20.18 16.85 7.51
CA LEU A 185 -21.34 17.29 6.72
C LEU A 185 -22.52 16.30 6.78
N LYS A 186 -22.34 15.08 7.34
CA LYS A 186 -23.49 14.22 7.64
C LYS A 186 -24.34 14.98 8.67
N PRO A 187 -25.62 15.27 8.37
CA PRO A 187 -26.48 15.91 9.35
C PRO A 187 -26.52 15.02 10.60
N THR A 188 -26.09 15.58 11.73
CA THR A 188 -26.34 14.98 13.04
C THR A 188 -27.83 14.65 13.12
N PRO A 189 -28.23 13.48 13.64
CA PRO A 189 -29.63 13.23 13.91
C PRO A 189 -30.13 14.39 14.73
N GLN A 190 -31.06 15.17 14.16
CA GLN A 190 -31.76 16.24 14.85
C GLN A 190 -32.42 15.56 16.05
N VAL A 191 -31.78 15.68 17.22
CA VAL A 191 -32.41 15.34 18.48
C VAL A 191 -33.56 16.32 18.57
N GLN A 192 -34.77 15.79 18.34
CA GLN A 192 -36.00 16.57 18.42
C GLN A 192 -35.99 17.36 19.73
N ASP A 193 -36.30 18.66 19.60
CA ASP A 193 -36.48 19.62 20.67
C ASP A 193 -37.24 19.01 21.85
N ASP A 194 -36.53 18.68 22.93
CA ASP A 194 -37.03 18.59 24.31
C ASP A 194 -35.86 18.74 25.30
N LEU A 195 -34.87 19.56 24.95
CA LEU A 195 -33.90 20.04 25.94
C LEU A 195 -34.53 21.21 26.70
N GLU A 196 -35.24 20.90 27.78
CA GLU A 196 -35.50 21.88 28.85
C GLU A 196 -34.15 22.36 29.37
N LEU A 197 -33.67 23.49 28.83
CA LEU A 197 -32.51 24.17 29.35
C LEU A 197 -32.81 24.58 30.81
N PRO A 198 -31.94 24.23 31.77
CA PRO A 198 -32.16 24.60 33.16
C PRO A 198 -32.21 26.13 33.26
N ALA A 199 -33.25 26.65 33.92
CA ALA A 199 -33.43 28.08 34.12
C ALA A 199 -32.19 28.70 34.77
N VAL A 200 -31.69 29.78 34.17
CA VAL A 200 -30.53 30.53 34.67
C VAL A 200 -30.79 30.97 36.11
N PRO A 201 -29.88 30.68 37.07
CA PRO A 201 -30.10 31.07 38.46
C PRO A 201 -30.13 32.60 38.60
N ALA A 202 -31.29 33.15 38.98
CA ALA A 202 -31.50 34.58 39.21
C ALA A 202 -30.93 35.08 40.56
N SER A 203 -30.02 34.35 41.19
CA SER A 203 -29.39 34.79 42.44
C SER A 203 -28.29 35.81 42.14
N LYS A 204 -28.38 37.00 42.74
CA LYS A 204 -27.31 38.00 42.71
C LYS A 204 -25.96 37.33 43.02
N LEU A 205 -25.01 37.49 42.11
CA LEU A 205 -23.62 37.08 42.29
C LEU A 205 -23.10 37.59 43.65
N PRO A 206 -22.41 36.76 44.44
CA PRO A 206 -21.76 37.23 45.66
C PRO A 206 -20.77 38.33 45.26
N LYS A 207 -20.85 39.48 45.94
CA LYS A 207 -19.88 40.57 45.75
C LYS A 207 -18.48 39.99 45.96
N LEU A 208 -17.62 40.08 44.94
CA LEU A 208 -16.19 39.84 45.09
C LEU A 208 -15.74 40.67 46.30
N LYS A 209 -15.12 39.99 47.27
CA LYS A 209 -14.61 40.61 48.49
C LYS A 209 -13.66 41.73 48.08
N GLN A 210 -13.81 42.89 48.72
CA GLN A 210 -12.92 44.06 48.64
C GLN A 210 -11.43 43.76 48.95
N GLN A 211 -11.12 42.51 49.28
CA GLN A 211 -9.83 42.03 49.71
C GLN A 211 -8.81 41.98 48.55
N GLU A 212 -9.22 41.62 47.32
CA GLU A 212 -8.31 41.64 46.17
C GLU A 212 -7.93 43.07 45.75
N ALA A 213 -8.82 44.05 45.92
CA ALA A 213 -8.52 45.45 45.63
C ALA A 213 -7.58 46.08 46.66
N GLU A 214 -7.65 45.66 47.92
CA GLU A 214 -6.70 46.08 48.95
C GLU A 214 -5.33 45.41 48.80
N ASP A 215 -5.31 44.14 48.39
CA ASP A 215 -4.05 43.41 48.13
C ASP A 215 -3.32 43.98 46.90
N LEU A 216 -4.04 44.38 45.85
CA LEU A 216 -3.45 45.04 44.68
C LEU A 216 -2.84 46.41 45.03
N LYS A 217 -3.54 47.20 45.85
CA LYS A 217 -3.03 48.50 46.33
C LYS A 217 -1.79 48.37 47.20
N LYS A 218 -1.69 47.29 47.98
CA LYS A 218 -0.51 47.01 48.82
C LYS A 218 0.71 46.66 47.96
N LEU A 219 0.53 45.86 46.92
CA LEU A 219 1.60 45.52 45.97
C LEU A 219 2.08 46.73 45.17
N GLU A 220 1.18 47.62 44.74
CA GLU A 220 1.55 48.86 44.06
C GLU A 220 2.36 49.81 44.95
N ALA A 221 2.01 49.91 46.24
CA ALA A 221 2.73 50.74 47.21
C ALA A 221 4.14 50.20 47.52
N GLU A 222 4.34 48.88 47.46
CA GLU A 222 5.63 48.24 47.69
C GLU A 222 6.58 48.40 46.48
N LEU A 223 6.05 48.36 45.26
CA LEU A 223 6.81 48.61 44.02
C LEU A 223 7.18 50.08 43.81
N ALA A 224 6.37 51.03 44.31
CA ALA A 224 6.65 52.46 44.21
C ALA A 224 7.62 52.99 45.30
N GLY A 225 8.03 52.14 46.24
CA GLY A 225 8.93 52.47 47.35
C GLY A 225 10.37 51.95 47.21
N LEU A 226 10.74 51.43 46.03
CA LEU A 226 12.07 50.96 45.64
C LEU A 226 12.62 51.80 44.47
#